data_AF-A0A835YV84-F1
#
_entry.id   AF-A0A835YV84-F1
#
_cell.length_a   1.000
_cell.length_b   1.000
_cell.length_c   1.000
_cell.angle_alpha   90.00
_cell.angle_beta   90.00
_cell.angle_gamma   90.00
#
_symmetry.space_group_name_H-M   'P 1'
#
loop_
_entity.id
_entity.type
_entity.pdbx_description
1 polymer ?
#
loop_
_entity_poly.entity_id
_entity_poly.type
_entity_poly.pdbx_seq_one_letter_code
_entity_poly.pdbx_strand_id
1 'polypeptide(L)'
;MPRKGGCNACDGGMQRDDTLLSDDVVAVGGNVVENKHIALLPVMRPAQNLHDVVKQLILLEAHMFNPERDCRDCERKHFLTIQALLEEAHSLVTDDPSKALPVPTNLQALEQTIRRLHRRWCDSDKSPPERHAIASELRQIRKPLMIHYARPLAD
;
A
#
# COMPACT_ATOMS: atom_id res chain seq x y z
N MET A 1 73.16 -12.91 -1.21
CA MET A 1 73.11 -13.70 0.04
C MET A 1 71.68 -14.16 0.28
N PRO A 2 71.30 -15.41 -0.07
CA PRO A 2 69.99 -15.96 0.22
C PRO A 2 70.04 -16.78 1.54
N ARG A 3 69.00 -16.72 2.37
CA ARG A 3 68.74 -17.76 3.37
C ARG A 3 67.42 -18.46 3.04
N LYS A 4 67.57 -19.73 2.68
CA LYS A 4 66.65 -20.86 2.85
C LYS A 4 66.10 -20.82 4.29
N GLY A 5 64.91 -21.29 4.65
CA GLY A 5 64.01 -22.29 4.10
C GLY A 5 63.31 -22.92 5.32
N GLY A 6 62.04 -23.27 5.18
CA GLY A 6 61.25 -23.88 6.25
C GLY A 6 59.84 -24.17 5.77
N CYS A 7 59.64 -25.35 5.19
CA CYS A 7 58.35 -25.89 4.76
C CYS A 7 57.65 -26.57 5.95
N ASN A 8 56.32 -26.46 6.06
CA ASN A 8 55.43 -27.61 5.84
C ASN A 8 53.95 -27.29 6.07
N ALA A 9 53.15 -28.09 5.35
CA ALA A 9 51.77 -28.50 5.60
C ALA A 9 50.64 -27.54 5.16
N CYS A 10 50.04 -27.96 4.05
CA CYS A 10 48.66 -27.76 3.63
C CYS A 10 47.64 -28.04 4.74
N ASP A 11 46.62 -27.17 4.82
CA ASP A 11 45.19 -27.43 5.09
C ASP A 11 44.56 -26.03 5.34
N GLY A 12 43.75 -25.48 4.44
CA GLY A 12 42.35 -25.85 4.30
C GLY A 12 41.52 -25.03 5.31
N GLY A 13 40.83 -23.96 4.89
CA GLY A 13 39.99 -23.21 5.82
C GLY A 13 39.42 -21.87 5.36
N MET A 14 38.42 -21.93 4.48
CA MET A 14 37.21 -21.09 4.43
C MET A 14 37.36 -19.55 4.37
N GLN A 15 37.31 -19.01 3.15
CA GLN A 15 36.65 -17.71 2.91
C GLN A 15 35.17 -17.86 3.29
N ARG A 16 34.66 -17.00 4.17
CA ARG A 16 33.22 -16.87 4.41
C ARG A 16 32.63 -16.06 3.27
N ASP A 17 32.28 -16.78 2.21
CA ASP A 17 31.30 -16.37 1.23
C ASP A 17 29.94 -16.55 1.91
N ASP A 18 29.24 -15.46 2.24
CA ASP A 18 27.88 -15.49 2.80
C ASP A 18 26.85 -15.82 1.70
N THR A 19 27.10 -16.89 0.94
CA THR A 19 26.11 -17.56 0.11
C THR A 19 25.40 -18.61 0.98
N LEU A 20 24.42 -18.16 1.78
CA LEU A 20 23.44 -18.97 2.49
C LEU A 20 22.08 -18.28 2.27
N LEU A 21 21.06 -18.83 1.63
CA LEU A 21 20.69 -20.24 1.46
C LEU A 21 20.08 -20.46 0.07
N SER A 22 20.74 -21.25 -0.77
CA SER A 22 20.03 -22.15 -1.67
C SER A 22 19.70 -23.40 -0.87
N ASP A 23 18.42 -23.68 -0.65
CA ASP A 23 17.82 -25.03 -0.64
C ASP A 23 16.40 -24.93 -0.07
N ASP A 24 15.39 -24.87 -0.93
CA ASP A 24 14.00 -25.20 -0.58
C ASP A 24 13.35 -25.97 -1.74
N VAL A 25 13.91 -27.14 -2.05
CA VAL A 25 13.22 -28.17 -2.83
C VAL A 25 12.71 -29.22 -1.85
N VAL A 26 11.45 -29.08 -1.42
CA VAL A 26 10.79 -30.12 -0.63
C VAL A 26 10.13 -31.11 -1.61
N ALA A 27 10.75 -32.27 -1.80
CA ALA A 27 10.15 -33.35 -2.56
C ALA A 27 9.05 -34.03 -1.73
N VAL A 28 7.79 -33.66 -1.95
CA VAL A 28 6.64 -34.43 -1.49
C VAL A 28 5.99 -35.10 -2.68
N GLY A 29 6.21 -36.42 -2.82
CA GLY A 29 5.44 -37.27 -3.73
C GLY A 29 5.45 -36.84 -5.20
N GLY A 30 6.60 -36.97 -5.87
CA GLY A 30 6.67 -37.09 -7.34
C GLY A 30 6.20 -35.91 -8.20
N ASN A 31 5.75 -34.80 -7.62
CA ASN A 31 5.38 -33.59 -8.34
C ASN A 31 6.27 -32.42 -7.91
N VAL A 32 6.89 -31.77 -8.89
CA VAL A 32 7.62 -30.51 -8.70
C VAL A 32 6.58 -29.41 -8.49
N VAL A 33 6.35 -29.01 -7.25
CA VAL A 33 5.53 -27.83 -6.94
C VAL A 33 6.47 -26.63 -6.93
N GLU A 34 6.40 -25.82 -7.98
CA GLU A 34 7.14 -24.56 -8.06
C GLU A 34 6.71 -23.67 -6.89
N ASN A 35 7.66 -23.36 -6.00
CA ASN A 35 7.44 -22.50 -4.85
C ASN A 35 7.33 -21.06 -5.37
N LYS A 36 6.15 -20.70 -5.88
CA LYS A 36 5.87 -19.35 -6.34
C LYS A 36 5.95 -18.44 -5.12
N HIS A 37 7.09 -17.77 -4.96
CA HIS A 37 7.28 -16.72 -3.96
C HIS A 37 6.03 -15.83 -4.04
N ILE A 38 5.17 -15.91 -3.02
CA ILE A 38 4.05 -14.99 -2.90
C ILE A 38 4.72 -13.67 -2.57
N ALA A 39 5.02 -12.89 -3.60
CA ALA A 39 5.43 -11.50 -3.44
C ALA A 39 4.39 -10.90 -2.48
N LEU A 40 4.85 -10.45 -1.31
CA LEU A 40 3.98 -9.80 -0.34
C LEU A 40 3.22 -8.72 -1.10
N LEU A 41 1.92 -8.60 -0.85
CA LEU A 41 1.11 -7.54 -1.43
C LEU A 41 1.86 -6.21 -1.26
N PRO A 42 1.90 -5.33 -2.27
CA PRO A 42 2.68 -4.10 -2.24
C PRO A 42 2.13 -3.04 -1.26
N VAL A 43 1.57 -3.45 -0.12
CA VAL A 43 1.05 -2.61 0.97
C VAL A 43 2.12 -1.63 1.48
N MET A 44 3.39 -2.02 1.43
CA MET A 44 4.52 -1.18 1.83
C MET A 44 4.93 -0.12 0.79
N ARG A 45 4.16 0.03 -0.30
CA ARG A 45 4.37 1.08 -1.31
C ARG A 45 3.30 2.18 -1.15
N PRO A 46 3.68 3.45 -0.89
CA PRO A 46 2.72 4.55 -0.73
C PRO A 46 1.74 4.70 -1.89
N ALA A 47 2.21 4.47 -3.12
CA ALA A 47 1.37 4.57 -4.31
C ALA A 47 0.32 3.45 -4.42
N GLN A 48 0.60 2.26 -3.85
CA GLN A 48 -0.40 1.21 -3.73
C GLN A 48 -1.50 1.59 -2.75
N ASN A 49 -1.14 2.20 -1.62
CA ASN A 49 -2.11 2.72 -0.66
C ASN A 49 -3.02 3.78 -1.32
N LEU A 50 -2.46 4.68 -2.15
CA LEU A 50 -3.27 5.63 -2.92
C LEU A 50 -4.17 4.98 -3.97
N HIS A 51 -3.71 3.91 -4.63
CA HIS A 51 -4.56 3.13 -5.52
C HIS A 51 -5.75 2.53 -4.77
N ASP A 52 -5.52 1.99 -3.56
CA ASP A 52 -6.59 1.43 -2.74
C ASP A 52 -7.50 2.53 -2.16
N VAL A 53 -6.98 3.72 -1.84
CA VAL A 53 -7.78 4.92 -1.53
C VAL A 53 -8.73 5.25 -2.67
N VAL A 54 -8.27 5.23 -3.92
CA VAL A 54 -9.13 5.48 -5.10
C VAL A 54 -10.28 4.47 -5.16
N LYS A 55 -10.01 3.19 -4.92
CA LYS A 55 -11.06 2.15 -4.88
C LYS A 55 -12.09 2.43 -3.79
N GLN A 56 -11.63 2.74 -2.58
CA GLN A 56 -12.52 3.03 -1.46
C GLN A 56 -13.37 4.29 -1.72
N LEU A 57 -12.81 5.32 -2.38
CA LEU A 57 -13.55 6.51 -2.79
C LEU A 57 -14.64 6.20 -3.83
N ILE A 58 -14.38 5.30 -4.79
CA ILE A 58 -15.38 4.86 -5.78
C ILE A 58 -16.55 4.17 -5.07
N LEU A 59 -16.24 3.25 -4.14
CA LEU A 59 -17.26 2.51 -3.40
C LEU A 59 -18.09 3.43 -2.51
N LEU A 60 -17.43 4.33 -1.77
CA LEU A 60 -18.09 5.30 -0.91
C LEU A 60 -19.01 6.23 -1.70
N GLU A 61 -18.55 6.75 -2.84
CA GLU A 61 -19.38 7.56 -3.74
C GLU A 61 -20.61 6.77 -4.23
N ALA A 62 -20.43 5.51 -4.60
CA ALA A 62 -21.53 4.65 -5.05
C ALA A 62 -22.55 4.35 -3.94
N HIS A 63 -22.11 4.19 -2.69
CA HIS A 63 -23.00 4.06 -1.54
C HIS A 63 -23.82 5.32 -1.29
N MET A 64 -23.20 6.50 -1.41
CA MET A 64 -23.87 7.77 -1.12
C MET A 64 -24.85 8.21 -2.20
N PHE A 65 -24.64 7.86 -3.48
CA PHE A 65 -25.57 8.20 -4.56
C PHE A 65 -26.69 7.17 -4.77
N ASN A 66 -26.53 5.92 -4.36
CA ASN A 66 -27.52 4.87 -4.56
C ASN A 66 -28.31 4.60 -3.27
N PRO A 67 -29.55 5.10 -3.14
CA PRO A 67 -30.34 4.91 -1.93
C PRO A 67 -30.67 3.43 -1.64
N GLU A 68 -30.74 2.58 -2.67
CA GLU A 68 -30.96 1.13 -2.50
C GLU A 68 -29.76 0.38 -1.92
N ARG A 69 -28.58 1.00 -1.91
CA ARG A 69 -27.32 0.44 -1.37
C ARG A 69 -26.77 1.27 -0.21
N ASP A 70 -27.63 2.09 0.40
CA ASP A 70 -27.30 2.89 1.56
C ASP A 70 -27.08 1.98 2.78
N CYS A 71 -25.81 1.88 3.19
CA CYS A 71 -25.44 1.25 4.45
C CYS A 71 -24.47 2.16 5.18
N ARG A 72 -24.97 2.83 6.21
CA ARG A 72 -24.22 3.79 7.04
C ARG A 72 -22.96 3.19 7.65
N ASP A 73 -23.01 1.91 8.02
CA ASP A 73 -21.87 1.19 8.56
C ASP A 73 -20.80 0.95 7.50
N CYS A 74 -21.20 0.64 6.25
CA CYS A 74 -20.28 0.52 5.13
C CYS A 74 -19.65 1.87 4.79
N GLU A 75 -20.45 2.95 4.72
CA GLU A 75 -19.94 4.30 4.48
C GLU A 75 -18.90 4.71 5.54
N ARG A 76 -19.19 4.46 6.82
CA ARG A 76 -18.24 4.70 7.92
C ARG A 76 -16.97 3.86 7.78
N LYS A 77 -17.10 2.58 7.43
CA LYS A 77 -15.94 1.69 7.19
C LYS A 77 -15.07 2.23 6.06
N HIS A 78 -15.65 2.63 4.93
CA HIS A 78 -14.90 3.21 3.82
C HIS A 78 -14.14 4.47 4.23
N PHE A 79 -14.78 5.39 4.96
CA PHE A 79 -14.08 6.58 5.47
C PHE A 79 -12.89 6.23 6.36
N LEU A 80 -13.05 5.27 7.29
CA LEU A 80 -11.98 4.83 8.19
C LEU A 80 -10.84 4.15 7.43
N THR A 81 -11.16 3.29 6.46
CA THR A 81 -10.16 2.63 5.62
C THR A 81 -9.38 3.65 4.79
N ILE A 82 -10.05 4.66 4.20
CA ILE A 82 -9.37 5.73 3.46
C ILE A 82 -8.40 6.48 4.37
N GLN A 83 -8.82 6.85 5.58
CA GLN A 83 -7.96 7.55 6.54
C GLN A 83 -6.72 6.71 6.89
N ALA A 84 -6.90 5.42 7.21
CA ALA A 84 -5.80 4.54 7.55
C ALA A 84 -4.79 4.38 6.40
N LEU A 85 -5.27 4.23 5.15
CA LEU A 85 -4.41 4.13 3.98
C LEU A 85 -3.62 5.42 3.71
N LEU A 86 -4.23 6.58 3.91
CA LEU A 86 -3.56 7.88 3.75
C LEU A 86 -2.50 8.11 4.83
N GLU A 87 -2.82 7.76 6.07
CA GLU A 87 -1.91 7.85 7.21
C GLU A 87 -0.70 6.92 7.00
N GLU A 88 -0.94 5.68 6.57
CA GLU A 88 0.13 4.73 6.22
C GLU A 88 0.99 5.23 5.04
N ALA A 89 0.37 5.74 3.97
CA ALA A 89 1.11 6.30 2.84
C ALA A 89 2.00 7.47 3.27
N HIS A 90 1.51 8.33 4.17
CA HIS A 90 2.28 9.44 4.69
C HIS A 90 3.44 8.97 5.56
N SER A 91 3.22 8.00 6.45
CA SER A 91 4.27 7.40 7.28
C SER A 91 5.36 6.76 6.42
N LEU A 92 5.00 5.96 5.41
CA LEU A 92 5.97 5.31 4.52
C LEU A 92 6.85 6.28 3.72
N VAL A 93 6.30 7.42 3.27
CA VAL A 93 7.07 8.48 2.59
C VAL A 93 7.96 9.24 3.57
N THR A 94 7.50 9.41 4.81
CA THR A 94 8.25 10.11 5.87
C THR A 94 9.43 9.27 6.36
N ASP A 95 9.20 7.98 6.58
CA ASP A 95 10.21 7.03 7.06
C ASP A 95 11.29 6.75 6.01
N ASP A 96 10.90 6.73 4.74
CA ASP A 96 11.80 6.49 3.62
C ASP A 96 11.48 7.44 2.43
N PRO A 97 12.19 8.57 2.33
CA PRO A 97 12.02 9.51 1.23
C PRO A 97 12.26 8.92 -0.16
N SER A 98 12.94 7.76 -0.28
CA SER A 98 13.11 7.08 -1.57
C SER A 98 11.79 6.48 -2.10
N LYS A 99 10.79 6.31 -1.24
CA LYS A 99 9.43 5.87 -1.58
C LYS A 99 8.50 7.01 -1.98
N ALA A 100 9.05 8.20 -2.25
CA ALA A 100 8.28 9.36 -2.67
C ALA A 100 7.34 9.02 -3.84
N LEU A 101 6.16 9.64 -3.82
CA LEU A 101 5.15 9.41 -4.83
C LEU A 101 5.59 9.99 -6.19
N PRO A 102 5.27 9.33 -7.32
CA PRO A 102 5.61 9.83 -8.66
C PRO A 102 5.00 11.20 -8.97
N VAL A 103 3.86 11.50 -8.36
CA VAL A 103 3.17 12.78 -8.47
C VAL A 103 3.12 13.41 -7.08
N PRO A 104 3.65 14.63 -6.87
CA PRO A 104 3.63 15.29 -5.58
C PRO A 104 2.18 15.45 -5.12
N THR A 105 1.82 14.64 -4.14
CA THR A 105 0.49 14.60 -3.55
C THR A 105 0.63 15.06 -2.11
N ASN A 106 -0.05 16.14 -1.74
CA ASN A 106 -0.06 16.57 -0.34
C ASN A 106 -0.95 15.63 0.48
N LEU A 107 -0.36 14.52 0.94
CA LEU A 107 -1.04 13.47 1.69
C LEU A 107 -1.68 14.00 2.97
N GLN A 108 -0.99 14.89 3.69
CA GLN A 108 -1.49 15.49 4.92
C GLN A 108 -2.75 16.33 4.67
N ALA A 109 -2.75 17.18 3.63
CA ALA A 109 -3.92 17.99 3.28
C ALA A 109 -5.11 17.13 2.79
N LEU A 110 -4.81 16.06 2.05
CA LEU A 110 -5.81 15.09 1.61
C LEU A 110 -6.45 14.36 2.79
N GLU A 111 -5.65 13.86 3.72
CA GLU A 111 -6.09 13.21 4.95
C GLU A 111 -6.98 14.14 5.79
N GLN A 112 -6.54 15.38 6.02
CA GLN A 112 -7.31 16.40 6.75
C GLN A 112 -8.66 16.67 6.08
N THR A 113 -8.67 16.73 4.74
CA THR A 113 -9.90 16.91 3.96
C THR A 113 -10.86 15.74 4.15
N ILE A 114 -10.36 14.50 4.07
CA ILE A 114 -11.19 13.30 4.30
C ILE A 114 -11.70 13.26 5.75
N ARG A 115 -10.88 13.59 6.75
CA ARG A 115 -11.31 13.65 8.16
C ARG A 115 -12.40 14.69 8.39
N ARG A 116 -12.30 15.85 7.73
CA ARG A 116 -13.35 16.89 7.76
C ARG A 116 -14.67 16.37 7.19
N LEU A 117 -14.61 15.73 6.01
CA LEU A 117 -15.79 15.13 5.38
C LEU A 117 -16.41 14.02 6.22
N HIS A 118 -15.59 13.14 6.79
CA HIS A 118 -16.05 12.07 7.67
C HIS A 118 -16.74 12.62 8.93
N ARG A 119 -16.18 13.67 9.54
CA ARG A 119 -16.79 14.32 10.71
C ARG A 119 -18.14 14.95 10.35
N ARG A 120 -18.19 15.71 9.26
CA ARG A 120 -19.44 16.27 8.73
C ARG A 120 -20.48 15.18 8.46
N TRP A 121 -20.07 14.03 7.93
CA TRP A 121 -20.95 12.88 7.74
C TRP A 121 -21.49 12.30 9.05
N CYS A 122 -20.64 12.13 10.05
CA CYS A 122 -21.03 11.64 11.37
C CYS A 122 -22.05 12.57 12.04
N ASP A 123 -21.77 13.88 11.99
CA ASP A 123 -22.54 14.91 12.70
C ASP A 123 -23.82 15.35 11.97
N SER A 124 -23.98 15.00 10.68
CA SER A 124 -25.15 15.39 9.92
C SER A 124 -26.42 14.58 10.25
N ASP A 125 -27.55 15.13 9.82
CA ASP A 125 -28.85 14.47 9.81
C ASP A 125 -28.96 13.31 8.80
N LYS A 126 -27.93 13.13 7.97
CA LYS A 126 -27.84 12.08 6.93
C LYS A 126 -28.98 12.19 5.90
N SER A 127 -29.49 13.40 5.71
CA SER A 127 -30.50 13.69 4.71
C SER A 127 -29.97 13.47 3.28
N PRO A 128 -30.82 13.12 2.30
CA PRO A 128 -30.39 12.93 0.92
C PRO A 128 -29.63 14.12 0.30
N PRO A 129 -30.00 15.39 0.53
CA PRO A 129 -29.24 16.53 0.03
C PRO A 129 -27.81 16.58 0.57
N GLU A 130 -27.64 16.34 1.87
CA GLU A 130 -26.34 16.36 2.53
C GLU A 130 -25.45 15.20 2.06
N ARG A 131 -26.04 14.01 1.89
CA ARG A 131 -25.37 12.85 1.29
C ARG A 131 -24.83 13.17 -0.11
N HIS A 132 -25.67 13.73 -0.97
CA HIS A 132 -25.26 14.13 -2.32
C HIS A 132 -24.19 15.22 -2.31
N ALA A 133 -24.25 16.16 -1.37
CA ALA A 133 -23.23 17.20 -1.21
C ALA A 133 -21.86 16.58 -0.88
N ILE A 134 -21.80 15.68 0.11
CA ILE A 134 -20.57 14.99 0.50
C ILE A 134 -20.06 14.09 -0.64
N ALA A 135 -20.95 13.36 -1.31
CA ALA A 135 -20.59 12.53 -2.47
C ALA A 135 -19.99 13.35 -3.62
N SER A 136 -20.52 14.55 -3.86
CA SER A 136 -20.00 15.48 -4.85
C SER A 136 -18.58 15.96 -4.49
N GLU A 137 -18.33 16.29 -3.22
CA GLU A 137 -16.99 16.65 -2.74
C GLU A 137 -16.01 15.46 -2.85
N LEU A 138 -16.43 14.25 -2.47
CA LEU A 138 -15.63 13.04 -2.66
C LEU A 138 -15.27 12.80 -4.13
N ARG A 139 -16.19 13.09 -5.05
CA ARG A 139 -15.94 12.98 -6.49
C ARG A 139 -14.88 13.99 -6.96
N GLN A 140 -14.86 15.21 -6.40
CA GLN A 140 -13.83 16.20 -6.71
C GLN A 140 -12.44 15.76 -6.24
N ILE A 141 -12.35 15.07 -5.10
CA ILE A 141 -11.11 14.49 -4.57
C ILE A 141 -10.68 13.29 -5.41
N ARG A 142 -11.62 12.40 -5.76
CA ARG A 142 -11.33 11.15 -6.44
C ARG A 142 -10.81 11.35 -7.86
N LYS A 143 -11.39 12.27 -8.64
CA LYS A 143 -11.01 12.50 -10.05
C LYS A 143 -9.49 12.71 -10.26
N PRO A 144 -8.81 13.64 -9.58
CA PRO A 144 -7.37 13.82 -9.76
C PRO A 144 -6.57 12.60 -9.30
N LEU A 145 -6.95 11.96 -8.19
CA LEU A 145 -6.28 10.74 -7.72
C LEU A 145 -6.41 9.59 -8.73
N MET A 146 -7.59 9.45 -9.35
CA MET A 146 -7.87 8.41 -10.33
C MET A 146 -6.99 8.54 -11.59
N ILE A 147 -6.69 9.76 -12.04
CA ILE A 147 -5.81 9.98 -13.20
C ILE A 147 -4.41 9.39 -12.96
N HIS A 148 -3.91 9.48 -11.72
CA HIS A 148 -2.55 9.10 -11.39
C HIS A 148 -2.43 7.69 -10.79
N TYR A 149 -3.46 7.22 -10.09
CA TYR A 149 -3.39 6.02 -9.25
C TYR A 149 -4.48 4.99 -9.56
N ALA A 150 -5.29 5.12 -10.61
CA ALA A 150 -6.32 4.12 -10.93
C ALA A 150 -5.78 2.81 -11.51
N ARG A 151 -4.61 2.85 -12.16
CA ARG A 151 -3.96 1.65 -12.67
C ARG A 151 -3.07 1.06 -11.58
N PRO A 152 -3.11 -0.27 -11.33
CA PRO A 152 -2.10 -0.89 -10.48
C PRO A 152 -0.71 -0.60 -11.05
N LEU A 153 0.21 -0.18 -10.19
CA LEU A 153 1.61 -0.01 -10.60
C LEU A 153 2.15 -1.38 -10.98
N ALA A 154 2.68 -1.50 -12.20
CA ALA A 154 3.38 -2.70 -12.62
C ALA A 154 4.67 -2.83 -11.81
N ASP A 155 4.95 -4.05 -11.36
CA ASP A 155 6.22 -4.44 -10.73
C ASP A 155 7.39 -4.42 -11.73
#